data_AF-A0A5B0F7R0-F1
#
_entry.id   AF-A0A5B0F7R0-F1
#
_cell.length_a   1.000
_cell.length_b   1.000
_cell.length_c   1.000
_cell.angle_alpha   90.00
_cell.angle_beta   90.00
_cell.angle_gamma   90.00
#
_symmetry.space_group_name_H-M   'P 1'
#
loop_
_entity.id
_entity.type
_entity.pdbx_description
1 polymer ?
#
loop_
_entity_poly.entity_id
_entity_poly.type
_entity_poly.pdbx_seq_one_letter_code
_entity_poly.pdbx_strand_id
1 'polypeptide(L)'
;MHEFEIAGENYGIPDPDGWGPPVNSETRKTLIKALYGIKKFSYLYDFGDGWDHRIKVEKKLPAGACPQVPYCIDGANTCPPEDIGGAPGYA
;
A
#
# COMPACT_ATOMS: atom_id res chain seq x y z
N MET A 1 -3.78 -10.41 5.17
CA MET A 1 -4.64 -9.22 5.27
C MET A 1 -3.75 -8.00 5.08
N HIS A 2 -4.29 -6.90 4.54
CA HIS A 2 -3.52 -5.68 4.30
C HIS A 2 -4.43 -4.46 4.34
N GLU A 3 -3.82 -3.29 4.49
CA GLU A 3 -4.54 -2.02 4.58
C GLU A 3 -3.67 -0.85 4.12
N PHE A 4 -4.30 0.15 3.48
CA PHE A 4 -3.69 1.44 3.19
C PHE A 4 -4.29 2.50 4.10
N GLU A 5 -3.46 3.34 4.72
CA GLU A 5 -3.90 4.55 5.40
C GLU A 5 -3.55 5.76 4.54
N ILE A 6 -4.57 6.40 3.98
CA ILE A 6 -4.45 7.52 3.04
C ILE A 6 -5.29 8.68 3.56
N ALA A 7 -4.66 9.80 3.90
CA ALA A 7 -5.33 10.99 4.44
C ALA A 7 -6.20 10.73 5.69
N GLY A 8 -5.79 9.78 6.55
CA GLY A 8 -6.53 9.38 7.74
C GLY A 8 -7.74 8.48 7.46
N GLU A 9 -7.93 8.05 6.22
CA GLU A 9 -8.88 7.02 5.85
C GLU A 9 -8.17 5.70 5.58
N ASN A 10 -8.81 4.63 6.03
CA ASN A 10 -8.33 3.27 5.91
C ASN A 10 -9.00 2.56 4.75
N TYR A 11 -8.21 1.88 3.92
CA TYR A 11 -8.66 1.19 2.72
C TYR A 11 -8.17 -0.26 2.73
N GLY A 12 -9.07 -1.21 2.49
CA GLY A 12 -8.74 -2.63 2.41
C GLY A 12 -9.91 -3.45 1.91
N ILE A 13 -9.91 -4.75 2.22
CA ILE A 13 -11.04 -5.64 1.97
C ILE A 13 -11.89 -5.68 3.25
N PRO A 14 -13.13 -5.14 3.23
CA PRO A 14 -14.01 -5.21 4.39
C PRO A 14 -14.32 -6.65 4.76
N ASP A 15 -14.26 -6.96 6.05
CA ASP A 15 -14.64 -8.28 6.56
C ASP A 15 -16.17 -8.48 6.41
N PRO A 16 -16.63 -9.58 5.78
CA PRO A 16 -18.06 -9.84 5.57
C PRO A 16 -18.87 -9.97 6.85
N ASP A 17 -18.24 -10.47 7.91
CA ASP A 17 -18.84 -10.70 9.22
C ASP A 17 -18.67 -9.48 10.15
N GLY A 18 -17.99 -8.43 9.68
CA GLY A 18 -17.82 -7.17 10.39
C GLY A 18 -16.80 -7.24 11.54
N TRP A 19 -15.88 -8.21 11.49
CA TRP A 19 -14.80 -8.28 12.47
C TRP A 19 -13.70 -7.26 12.19
N GLY A 20 -13.23 -6.61 13.26
CA GLY A 20 -12.17 -5.60 13.19
C GLY A 20 -12.67 -4.18 12.89
N PRO A 21 -11.75 -3.22 12.75
CA PRO A 21 -12.08 -1.85 12.39
C PRO A 21 -12.74 -1.77 11.00
N PRO A 22 -13.71 -0.87 10.80
CA PRO A 22 -14.29 -0.66 9.48
C PRO A 22 -13.25 -0.05 8.53
N VAL A 23 -13.15 -0.61 7.32
CA VAL A 23 -12.30 -0.09 6.24
C VAL A 23 -13.14 0.30 5.04
N ASN A 24 -12.70 1.33 4.31
CA ASN A 24 -13.23 1.62 2.99
C ASN A 24 -12.81 0.51 2.02
N SER A 25 -13.73 0.07 1.16
CA SER A 25 -13.36 -0.92 0.14
C SER A 25 -12.34 -0.32 -0.83
N GLU A 26 -11.22 -1.03 -1.01
CA GLU A 26 -10.20 -0.71 -2.02
C GLU A 26 -10.67 -1.00 -3.45
N THR A 27 -11.69 -1.85 -3.60
CA THR A 27 -12.22 -2.26 -4.89
C THR A 27 -12.72 -1.07 -5.69
N ARG A 28 -12.30 -0.96 -6.96
CA ARG A 28 -12.68 0.12 -7.90
C ARG A 28 -12.27 1.54 -7.46
N LYS A 29 -11.40 1.70 -6.46
CA LYS A 29 -10.76 2.99 -6.16
C LYS A 29 -9.60 3.22 -7.13
N THR A 30 -9.49 4.44 -7.65
CA THR A 30 -8.29 4.85 -8.37
C THR A 30 -7.39 5.61 -7.41
N LEU A 31 -6.08 5.41 -7.51
CA LEU A 31 -5.10 6.06 -6.63
C LEU A 31 -5.28 7.59 -6.62
N ILE A 32 -5.51 8.20 -7.78
CA ILE A 32 -5.71 9.66 -7.89
C ILE A 32 -6.91 10.14 -7.05
N LYS A 33 -7.99 9.37 -6.97
CA LYS A 33 -9.17 9.73 -6.17
C LYS A 33 -8.92 9.55 -4.68
N ALA A 34 -8.21 8.50 -4.28
CA ALA A 34 -7.93 8.22 -2.87
C ALA A 34 -6.91 9.18 -2.26
N LEU A 35 -5.97 9.72 -3.04
CA LEU A 35 -4.90 10.56 -2.51
C LEU A 35 -5.37 11.93 -1.99
N TYR A 36 -6.48 12.48 -2.47
CA TYR A 36 -6.91 13.86 -2.11
C TYR A 36 -5.79 14.93 -2.18
N GLY A 37 -4.83 14.75 -3.09
CA GLY A 37 -3.68 15.65 -3.25
C GLY A 37 -2.46 15.36 -2.34
N ILE A 38 -2.57 14.42 -1.40
CA ILE A 38 -1.42 13.96 -0.63
C ILE A 38 -0.46 13.16 -1.51
N LYS A 39 0.82 13.13 -1.10
CA LYS A 39 1.89 12.45 -1.86
C LYS A 39 2.60 11.36 -1.07
N LYS A 40 2.20 11.13 0.18
CA LYS A 40 2.79 10.13 1.07
C LYS A 40 1.67 9.44 1.83
N PHE A 41 1.75 8.13 1.95
CA PHE A 41 0.79 7.30 2.68
C PHE A 41 1.46 5.99 3.09
N SER A 42 0.84 5.27 4.02
CA SER A 42 1.31 3.97 4.51
C SER A 42 0.53 2.83 3.89
N TYR A 43 1.18 1.68 3.80
CA TYR A 43 0.61 0.40 3.42
C TYR A 43 1.13 -0.64 4.40
N LEU A 44 0.22 -1.21 5.20
CA LEU A 44 0.51 -2.30 6.10
C LEU A 44 0.17 -3.61 5.39
N TYR A 45 1.18 -4.45 5.22
CA TYR A 45 1.03 -5.79 4.67
C TYR A 45 1.28 -6.83 5.75
N ASP A 46 0.47 -7.89 5.72
CA ASP A 46 0.48 -8.98 6.69
C ASP A 46 0.35 -8.49 8.13
N PHE A 47 -0.87 -8.56 8.68
CA PHE A 47 -1.13 -8.11 10.04
C PHE A 47 -0.48 -8.98 11.12
N GLY A 48 0.05 -10.16 10.77
CA GLY A 48 0.86 -10.98 11.66
C GLY A 48 2.25 -10.39 11.82
N ASP A 49 3.02 -10.35 10.72
CA ASP A 49 4.40 -9.85 10.71
C ASP A 49 4.51 -8.32 10.78
N GLY A 50 3.49 -7.60 10.34
CA GLY A 50 3.39 -6.15 10.43
C GLY A 50 4.37 -5.41 9.50
N TRP A 51 4.39 -5.76 8.21
CA TRP A 51 5.25 -5.10 7.23
C TRP A 51 4.74 -3.70 6.86
N ASP A 52 5.33 -2.68 7.48
CA ASP A 52 5.01 -1.27 7.21
C ASP A 52 5.77 -0.72 5.99
N HIS A 53 5.04 -0.48 4.91
CA HIS A 53 5.56 0.18 3.72
C HIS A 53 5.16 1.66 3.69
N ARG A 54 6.13 2.51 3.36
CA ARG A 54 5.88 3.94 3.08
C ARG A 54 5.85 4.15 1.58
N ILE A 55 4.72 4.62 1.06
CA ILE A 55 4.53 4.89 -0.36
C ILE A 55 4.58 6.39 -0.59
N LYS A 56 5.33 6.81 -1.61
CA LYS A 56 5.45 8.22 -2.00
C LYS A 56 5.21 8.40 -3.50
N VAL A 57 4.31 9.30 -3.84
CA VAL A 57 4.12 9.78 -5.21
C VAL A 57 5.17 10.84 -5.52
N GLU A 58 6.17 10.46 -6.31
CA GLU A 58 7.28 11.36 -6.62
C GLU A 58 6.96 12.33 -7.74
N LYS A 59 6.35 11.83 -8.83
CA LYS A 59 6.04 12.62 -10.02
C LYS A 59 4.81 12.09 -10.72
N LYS A 60 3.97 13.01 -11.22
CA LYS A 60 2.91 12.71 -12.19
C LYS A 60 3.43 13.04 -13.58
N LEU A 61 3.40 12.06 -14.47
CA LEU A 61 3.86 12.21 -15.85
C LEU A 61 2.67 12.35 -16.81
N PRO A 62 2.84 13.01 -17.97
CA PRO A 62 1.83 13.05 -19.02
C PRO A 62 1.45 11.65 -19.52
N ALA A 63 0.22 11.48 -19.99
CA ALA A 63 -0.20 10.25 -20.64
C ALA A 63 0.71 9.93 -21.83
N GLY A 64 1.20 8.69 -21.92
CA GLY A 64 2.10 8.24 -22.99
C GLY A 64 3.60 8.48 -22.75
N ALA A 65 4.00 9.19 -21.69
CA ALA A 65 5.41 9.35 -21.34
C ALA A 65 6.07 8.02 -20.90
N CYS A 66 5.25 7.04 -20.50
CA CYS A 66 5.68 5.74 -20.00
C CYS A 66 4.71 4.64 -20.49
N PRO A 67 5.15 3.37 -20.52
CA PRO A 67 4.26 2.22 -20.70
C PRO A 67 3.06 2.31 -19.77
N GLN A 68 1.87 1.94 -20.25
CA GLN A 68 0.62 1.97 -19.47
C GLN A 68 0.47 0.78 -18.52
N VAL A 69 1.58 0.11 -18.19
CA VAL A 69 1.67 -1.00 -17.25
C VAL A 69 2.67 -0.62 -16.15
N PRO A 70 2.52 -1.12 -14.92
CA PRO A 70 3.53 -0.92 -13.88
C PRO A 70 4.88 -1.52 -14.30
N TYR A 71 5.96 -0.80 -14.05
CA TYR A 71 7.32 -1.29 -14.29
C TYR A 71 8.23 -0.79 -13.17
N CYS A 72 9.10 -1.69 -12.69
CA CYS A 72 10.12 -1.36 -11.71
C CYS A 72 11.33 -0.77 -12.44
N ILE A 73 11.74 0.45 -12.08
CA ILE A 73 12.88 1.14 -12.70
C ILE A 73 14.12 1.17 -11.82
N ASP A 74 13.95 0.93 -10.52
CA ASP A 74 15.00 1.04 -9.53
C ASP A 74 14.63 0.25 -8.28
N GLY A 75 15.63 -0.16 -7.51
CA GLY A 75 15.48 -0.96 -6.31
C GLY A 75 16.84 -1.38 -5.75
N ALA A 76 16.88 -1.59 -4.44
CA ALA A 76 18.08 -2.07 -3.75
C ALA A 76 17.70 -3.05 -2.65
N ASN A 77 18.64 -3.93 -2.32
CA ASN A 77 18.51 -5.02 -1.35
C ASN A 77 17.53 -6.13 -1.77
N THR A 78 17.55 -7.22 -1.02
CA THR A 78 16.59 -8.32 -1.14
C THR A 78 15.29 -7.99 -0.42
N CYS A 79 14.17 -8.46 -0.97
CA CYS A 79 12.91 -8.47 -0.24
C CYS A 79 13.03 -9.43 0.96
N PRO A 80 12.55 -9.04 2.16
CA PRO A 80 12.42 -9.97 3.27
C PRO A 80 11.58 -11.20 2.87
N PRO A 81 11.95 -12.40 3.31
CA PRO A 81 11.06 -13.56 3.22
C PRO A 81 9.73 -13.33 3.95
N GLU A 82 8.68 -14.01 3.52
CA GLU A 82 7.40 -14.05 4.23
C GLU A 82 7.52 -14.85 5.54
N ASP A 83 6.62 -14.59 6.49
CA ASP A 83 6.42 -15.35 7.74
C ASP A 83 7.69 -15.50 8.62
N ILE A 84 8.45 -14.42 8.77
CA ILE A 84 9.69 -14.41 9.58
C ILE A 84 9.56 -13.58 10.85
N GLY A 85 8.40 -12.99 11.14
CA GLY A 85 8.20 -12.14 12.32
C GLY A 85 8.54 -10.68 12.06
N GLY A 86 8.32 -10.20 10.83
CA GLY A 86 8.45 -8.79 10.48
C GLY A 86 9.87 -8.25 10.48
N ALA A 87 9.99 -6.93 10.56
CA ALA A 87 11.29 -6.26 10.59
C ALA A 87 12.22 -6.78 11.71
N PRO A 88 11.75 -7.07 12.94
CA PRO A 88 12.60 -7.68 13.98
C PRO A 88 13.12 -9.08 13.62
N GLY A 89 12.34 -9.88 12.91
CA GLY A 89 12.74 -11.22 12.48
C GLY A 89 13.75 -11.23 11.33
N TYR A 90 13.80 -10.14 10.56
CA TYR A 90 14.75 -9.97 9.45
C TYR A 90 16.07 -9.29 9.86
N ALA A 91 16.07 -8.54 10.97
CA ALA A 91 17.17 -7.68 11.42
C ALA A 91 18.43 -8.42 11.91
#